data_AF-A0A127HUQ8-F1
#
_entry.id   AF-A0A127HUQ8-F1
#
_cell.length_a   1.000
_cell.length_b   1.000
_cell.length_c   1.000
_cell.angle_alpha   90.00
_cell.angle_beta   90.00
_cell.angle_gamma   90.00
#
_symmetry.space_group_name_H-M   'P 1'
#
loop_
_entity.id
_entity.type
_entity.pdbx_description
1 polymer ?
#
loop_
_entity_poly.entity_id
_entity_poly.type
_entity_poly.pdbx_seq_one_letter_code
_entity_poly.pdbx_strand_id
1 'polypeptide(L)'
;MLEFNLDFGGPKSGKSLVKSALGLAYSAGIASNTCEQAIEYLRHDGSPCFGYYNEQELVENRPINTPLHCVAIQGDPESGLLLGYVEYFGIQRMVVCLSEKYTGRAISKSYAIDPITGTELSLNVRIPLSLEDVYATYNYERYDPIKMQQCLEAVIPVALAMSEARERDRVLSEAVEFAFQNCGANKGEALTDAQYKKLCRLIAEKLTPYLLRYEN
;
A
#
# COMPACT_ATOMS: atom_id res chain seq x y z
N MET A 1 23.40 -12.04 -1.80
CA MET A 1 22.05 -12.36 -1.30
C MET A 1 21.51 -11.10 -0.66
N LEU A 2 20.45 -10.51 -1.20
CA LEU A 2 19.79 -9.36 -0.60
C LEU A 2 18.95 -9.88 0.57
N GLU A 3 19.27 -9.47 1.79
CA GLU A 3 18.44 -9.72 2.96
C GLU A 3 17.47 -8.56 3.12
N PHE A 4 16.16 -8.85 3.03
CA PHE A 4 15.11 -7.89 3.30
C PHE A 4 14.51 -8.20 4.67
N ASN A 5 14.47 -7.20 5.55
CA ASN A 5 13.62 -7.28 6.74
C ASN A 5 12.17 -6.95 6.31
N LEU A 6 11.27 -7.91 6.46
CA LEU A 6 9.85 -7.76 6.17
C LEU A 6 9.03 -7.32 7.39
N ASP A 7 9.67 -6.96 8.51
CA ASP A 7 9.02 -6.38 9.67
C ASP A 7 8.22 -5.13 9.26
N PHE A 8 6.91 -5.18 9.48
CA PHE A 8 5.99 -4.15 9.04
C PHE A 8 5.44 -3.35 10.23
N GLY A 9 5.87 -2.09 10.34
CA GLY A 9 5.24 -1.03 11.14
C GLY A 9 5.40 -1.11 12.67
N GLY A 10 6.09 -2.13 13.20
CA GLY A 10 6.44 -2.25 14.62
C GLY A 10 5.24 -2.42 15.58
N PRO A 11 5.46 -2.38 16.91
CA PRO A 11 4.44 -2.76 17.90
C PRO A 11 3.14 -1.93 17.89
N LYS A 12 3.16 -0.75 17.25
CA LYS A 12 2.01 0.18 17.18
C LYS A 12 1.28 0.16 15.83
N SER A 13 1.78 -0.56 14.83
CA SER A 13 1.15 -0.60 13.49
C SER A 13 -0.29 -1.12 13.54
N GLY A 14 -0.54 -2.13 14.38
CA GLY A 14 -1.87 -2.66 14.61
C GLY A 14 -2.89 -1.59 15.01
N LYS A 15 -2.50 -0.65 15.89
CA LYS A 15 -3.39 0.47 16.27
C LYS A 15 -3.70 1.40 15.10
N SER A 16 -2.76 1.59 14.16
CA SER A 16 -3.01 2.38 12.94
C SER A 16 -4.00 1.66 12.01
N LEU A 17 -3.82 0.35 11.83
CA LEU A 17 -4.70 -0.49 11.04
C LEU A 17 -6.15 -0.47 11.54
N VAL A 18 -6.34 -0.74 12.84
CA VAL A 18 -7.68 -0.75 13.45
C VAL A 18 -8.32 0.64 13.39
N LYS A 19 -7.52 1.72 13.54
CA LYS A 19 -8.01 3.10 13.36
C LYS A 19 -8.50 3.36 11.93
N SER A 20 -7.83 2.85 10.91
CA SER A 20 -8.27 3.02 9.51
C SER A 20 -9.63 2.36 9.28
N ALA A 21 -9.81 1.11 9.71
CA ALA A 21 -11.10 0.41 9.62
C ALA A 21 -12.20 1.11 10.42
N LEU A 22 -11.90 1.53 11.66
CA LEU A 22 -12.82 2.28 12.51
C LEU A 22 -13.19 3.64 11.91
N GLY A 23 -12.23 4.31 11.27
CA GLY A 23 -12.46 5.58 10.56
C GLY A 23 -13.43 5.43 9.40
N LEU A 24 -13.33 4.33 8.64
CA LEU A 24 -14.29 4.01 7.58
C LEU A 24 -15.66 3.64 8.15
N ALA A 25 -15.72 2.90 9.25
CA ALA A 25 -16.97 2.62 9.97
C ALA A 25 -17.66 3.91 10.41
N TYR A 26 -16.91 4.84 10.98
CA TYR A 26 -17.42 6.14 11.39
C TYR A 26 -17.92 6.98 10.22
N SER A 27 -17.16 7.04 9.11
CA SER A 27 -17.60 7.77 7.91
C SER A 27 -18.83 7.14 7.25
N ALA A 28 -19.06 5.85 7.46
CA ALA A 28 -20.26 5.13 7.04
C ALA A 28 -21.46 5.30 8.00
N GLY A 29 -21.31 6.06 9.08
CA GLY A 29 -22.37 6.39 10.05
C GLY A 29 -22.46 5.46 11.25
N ILE A 30 -21.46 4.58 11.48
CA ILE A 30 -21.41 3.72 12.66
C ILE A 30 -20.73 4.50 13.80
N ALA A 31 -21.42 4.62 14.93
CA ALA A 31 -20.85 5.33 16.08
C ALA A 31 -19.65 4.57 16.63
N SER A 32 -18.49 5.24 16.77
CA SER A 32 -17.25 4.56 17.15
C SER A 32 -17.30 3.86 18.52
N ASN A 33 -18.16 4.33 19.42
CA ASN A 33 -18.36 3.74 20.75
C ASN A 33 -19.14 2.41 20.71
N THR A 34 -19.75 2.04 19.59
CA THR A 34 -20.38 0.73 19.39
C THR A 34 -19.43 -0.30 18.77
N CYS A 35 -18.17 0.08 18.53
CA CYS A 35 -17.11 -0.82 18.04
C CYS A 35 -16.23 -1.25 19.22
N GLU A 36 -16.78 -2.07 20.12
CA GLU A 36 -16.18 -2.38 21.42
C GLU A 36 -14.80 -3.02 21.30
N GLN A 37 -14.61 -3.93 20.34
CA GLN A 37 -13.31 -4.59 20.13
C GLN A 37 -12.24 -3.59 19.73
N ALA A 38 -12.59 -2.66 18.83
CA ALA A 38 -11.68 -1.60 18.39
C ALA A 38 -11.37 -0.61 19.52
N ILE A 39 -12.37 -0.21 20.32
CA ILE A 39 -12.17 0.74 21.43
C ILE A 39 -11.28 0.13 22.52
N GLU A 40 -11.52 -1.13 22.89
CA GLU A 40 -10.72 -1.83 23.89
C GLU A 40 -9.25 -1.89 23.48
N TYR A 41 -8.96 -2.32 22.25
CA TYR A 41 -7.60 -2.36 21.72
C TYR A 41 -6.95 -0.98 21.60
N LEU A 42 -7.69 0.03 21.12
CA LEU A 42 -7.12 1.35 20.83
C LEU A 42 -6.92 2.21 22.08
N ARG A 43 -7.82 2.12 23.07
CA ARG A 43 -7.88 3.06 24.21
C ARG A 43 -7.61 2.42 25.57
N HIS A 44 -7.79 1.11 25.70
CA HIS A 44 -7.73 0.42 27.00
C HIS A 44 -6.64 -0.65 27.06
N ASP A 45 -5.71 -0.63 26.10
CA ASP A 45 -4.63 -1.62 25.97
C ASP A 45 -5.13 -3.07 25.96
N GLY A 46 -6.32 -3.27 25.39
CA GLY A 46 -6.89 -4.58 25.12
C GLY A 46 -6.06 -5.40 24.14
N SER A 47 -6.45 -6.66 23.96
CA SER A 47 -5.85 -7.55 22.97
C SER A 47 -6.06 -7.04 21.53
N PRO A 48 -5.12 -7.30 20.61
CA PRO A 48 -5.33 -7.03 19.18
C PRO A 48 -6.62 -7.66 18.66
N CYS A 49 -7.46 -6.85 18.02
CA CYS A 49 -8.70 -7.28 17.37
C CYS A 49 -8.52 -7.45 15.85
N PHE A 50 -7.35 -7.92 15.42
CA PHE A 50 -7.04 -8.13 14.01
C PHE A 50 -6.05 -9.29 13.82
N GLY A 51 -6.03 -9.87 12.62
CA GLY A 51 -5.09 -10.91 12.23
C GLY A 51 -4.74 -10.85 10.75
N TYR A 52 -3.65 -11.51 10.38
CA TYR A 52 -3.23 -11.60 8.98
C TYR A 52 -4.11 -12.60 8.22
N TYR A 53 -4.49 -12.24 7.00
CA TYR A 53 -5.40 -13.03 6.19
C TYR A 53 -5.04 -12.92 4.71
N ASN A 54 -4.58 -14.00 4.12
CA ASN A 54 -4.30 -14.09 2.68
C ASN A 54 -4.70 -15.44 2.08
N GLU A 55 -5.42 -16.28 2.83
CA GLU A 55 -5.90 -17.58 2.39
C GLU A 55 -6.79 -17.46 1.14
N GLN A 56 -7.69 -16.46 1.12
CA GLN A 56 -8.64 -16.25 0.03
C GLN A 56 -8.65 -14.79 -0.43
N GLU A 57 -9.11 -14.57 -1.66
CA GLU A 57 -9.27 -13.24 -2.21
C GLU A 57 -10.61 -12.64 -1.74
N LEU A 58 -10.53 -11.49 -1.06
CA LEU A 58 -11.71 -10.75 -0.55
C LEU A 58 -12.12 -9.61 -1.47
N VAL A 59 -11.22 -9.17 -2.37
CA VAL A 59 -11.46 -8.09 -3.33
C VAL A 59 -11.98 -8.68 -4.63
N GLU A 60 -13.23 -8.41 -4.96
CA GLU A 60 -13.84 -8.85 -6.21
C GLU A 60 -13.26 -8.08 -7.39
N ASN A 61 -12.99 -8.78 -8.51
CA ASN A 61 -12.43 -8.21 -9.73
C ASN A 61 -11.16 -7.37 -9.48
N ARG A 62 -10.27 -7.87 -8.62
CA ARG A 62 -8.99 -7.23 -8.29
C ARG A 62 -8.27 -6.74 -9.55
N PRO A 63 -7.89 -5.45 -9.62
CA PRO A 63 -7.08 -4.93 -10.72
C PRO A 63 -5.72 -5.64 -10.79
N ILE A 64 -5.35 -6.08 -12.00
CA ILE A 64 -4.08 -6.78 -12.25
C ILE A 64 -2.93 -5.77 -12.17
N ASN A 65 -1.79 -6.19 -11.62
CA ASN A 65 -0.55 -5.39 -11.55
C ASN A 65 -0.74 -3.99 -10.91
N THR A 66 -1.72 -3.84 -10.03
CA THR A 66 -2.01 -2.59 -9.32
C THR A 66 -1.75 -2.81 -7.83
N PRO A 67 -0.72 -2.18 -7.25
CA PRO A 67 -0.57 -2.13 -5.80
C PRO A 67 -1.84 -1.53 -5.21
N LEU A 68 -2.33 -2.11 -4.12
CA LEU A 68 -3.61 -1.73 -3.57
C LEU A 68 -3.48 -1.25 -2.14
N HIS A 69 -3.99 -0.05 -1.85
CA HIS A 69 -4.32 0.33 -0.48
C HIS A 69 -5.84 0.29 -0.36
N CYS A 70 -6.37 -0.62 0.44
CA CYS A 70 -7.82 -0.80 0.58
C CYS A 70 -8.21 -0.90 2.05
N VAL A 71 -9.28 -0.21 2.41
CA VAL A 71 -9.98 -0.37 3.68
C VAL A 71 -11.42 -0.69 3.34
N ALA A 72 -11.97 -1.75 3.91
CA ALA A 72 -13.38 -2.09 3.77
C ALA A 72 -13.97 -2.47 5.13
N ILE A 73 -15.29 -2.35 5.22
CA ILE A 73 -16.08 -2.79 6.36
C ILE A 73 -17.28 -3.58 5.86
N GLN A 74 -17.68 -4.57 6.65
CA GLN A 74 -18.91 -5.32 6.45
C GLN A 74 -19.58 -5.52 7.81
N GLY A 75 -20.79 -4.99 7.97
CA GLY A 75 -21.61 -5.17 9.15
C GLY A 75 -22.79 -6.07 8.85
N ASP A 76 -23.00 -7.10 9.66
CA ASP A 76 -24.10 -8.04 9.58
C ASP A 76 -24.82 -8.17 10.94
N PRO A 77 -26.05 -7.66 11.07
CA PRO A 77 -26.80 -7.76 12.32
C PRO A 77 -27.26 -9.18 12.67
N GLU A 78 -27.32 -10.11 11.71
CA GLU A 78 -27.74 -11.49 12.01
C GLU A 78 -26.67 -12.24 12.78
N SER A 79 -25.40 -12.12 12.35
CA SER A 79 -24.24 -12.65 13.10
C SER A 79 -23.80 -11.76 14.26
N GLY A 80 -24.21 -10.49 14.28
CA GLY A 80 -23.73 -9.50 15.24
C GLY A 80 -22.32 -8.99 14.93
N LEU A 81 -21.76 -9.29 13.77
CA LEU A 81 -20.37 -8.94 13.43
C LEU A 81 -20.29 -7.62 12.66
N LEU A 82 -19.35 -6.77 13.08
CA LEU A 82 -18.82 -5.70 12.26
C LEU A 82 -17.35 -5.98 12.00
N LEU A 83 -17.04 -6.39 10.77
CA LEU A 83 -15.70 -6.73 10.35
C LEU A 83 -15.11 -5.61 9.49
N GLY A 84 -13.79 -5.51 9.52
CA GLY A 84 -12.99 -4.69 8.64
C GLY A 84 -12.00 -5.55 7.85
N TYR A 85 -11.65 -5.09 6.66
CA TYR A 85 -10.53 -5.58 5.87
C TYR A 85 -9.60 -4.41 5.60
N VAL A 86 -8.30 -4.62 5.82
CA VAL A 86 -7.28 -3.61 5.54
C VAL A 86 -6.16 -4.25 4.76
N GLU A 87 -5.84 -3.65 3.63
CA GLU A 87 -4.80 -4.08 2.71
C GLU A 87 -3.82 -2.94 2.43
N TYR A 88 -2.53 -3.23 2.54
CA TYR A 88 -1.45 -2.32 2.16
C TYR A 88 -0.61 -2.88 1.01
N PHE A 89 -0.48 -2.06 -0.02
CA PHE A 89 0.32 -2.29 -1.22
C PHE A 89 0.03 -3.58 -1.99
N GLY A 90 -1.13 -4.21 -1.82
CA GLY A 90 -1.42 -5.51 -2.46
C GLY A 90 -0.94 -6.74 -1.68
N ILE A 91 -0.15 -6.53 -0.62
CA ILE A 91 0.69 -7.56 0.02
C ILE A 91 0.23 -7.83 1.45
N GLN A 92 0.19 -6.80 2.29
CA GLN A 92 -0.16 -6.95 3.70
C GLN A 92 -1.67 -6.89 3.82
N ARG A 93 -2.29 -8.03 4.13
CA ARG A 93 -3.74 -8.21 4.17
C ARG A 93 -4.16 -8.66 5.57
N MET A 94 -5.08 -7.93 6.16
CA MET A 94 -5.52 -8.14 7.53
C MET A 94 -7.04 -8.03 7.63
N VAL A 95 -7.62 -8.87 8.50
CA VAL A 95 -9.01 -8.78 8.92
C VAL A 95 -9.06 -8.18 10.31
N VAL A 96 -10.05 -7.33 10.56
CA VAL A 96 -10.27 -6.63 11.82
C VAL A 96 -11.66 -6.97 12.35
N CYS A 97 -11.78 -7.34 13.61
CA CYS A 97 -13.07 -7.35 14.30
C CYS A 97 -13.28 -5.99 14.97
N LEU A 98 -14.27 -5.22 14.51
CA LEU A 98 -14.65 -3.95 15.14
C LEU A 98 -15.71 -4.15 16.22
N SER A 99 -16.63 -5.09 16.03
CA SER A 99 -17.69 -5.44 17.00
C SER A 99 -18.17 -6.89 16.82
N GLU A 100 -18.48 -7.55 17.92
CA GLU A 100 -19.21 -8.82 18.02
C GLU A 100 -20.66 -8.64 18.48
N LYS A 101 -21.08 -7.38 18.66
CA LYS A 101 -22.42 -7.00 19.14
C LYS A 101 -23.05 -5.96 18.22
N TYR A 102 -22.70 -6.01 16.94
CA TYR A 102 -23.21 -5.12 15.92
C TYR A 102 -24.72 -5.28 15.77
N THR A 103 -25.46 -4.19 15.97
CA THR A 103 -26.93 -4.15 15.89
C THR A 103 -27.42 -3.15 14.85
N GLY A 104 -26.51 -2.59 14.05
CA GLY A 104 -26.84 -1.67 12.97
C GLY A 104 -27.43 -2.38 11.75
N ARG A 105 -27.74 -1.62 10.70
CA ARG A 105 -28.19 -2.21 9.42
C ARG A 105 -27.08 -3.02 8.76
N ALA A 106 -27.45 -4.00 7.94
CA ALA A 106 -26.50 -4.65 7.05
C ALA A 106 -25.80 -3.58 6.18
N ILE A 107 -24.48 -3.63 6.10
CA ILE A 107 -23.67 -2.63 5.40
C ILE A 107 -22.42 -3.26 4.79
N SER A 108 -22.06 -2.82 3.59
CA SER A 108 -20.75 -3.05 2.99
C SER A 108 -20.26 -1.72 2.42
N LYS A 109 -19.03 -1.34 2.77
CA LYS A 109 -18.41 -0.10 2.30
C LYS A 109 -16.91 -0.31 2.15
N SER A 110 -16.35 0.22 1.09
CA SER A 110 -14.92 0.19 0.81
C SER A 110 -14.41 1.60 0.47
N TYR A 111 -13.14 1.80 0.73
CA TYR A 111 -12.32 2.90 0.24
C TYR A 111 -11.01 2.30 -0.24
N ALA A 112 -10.65 2.54 -1.49
CA ALA A 112 -9.42 2.00 -2.05
C ALA A 112 -8.73 3.01 -2.94
N ILE A 113 -7.40 2.98 -2.96
CA ILE A 113 -6.58 3.80 -3.85
C ILE A 113 -5.48 2.95 -4.46
N ASP A 114 -5.06 3.34 -5.66
CA ASP A 114 -3.74 3.02 -6.15
C ASP A 114 -2.72 3.97 -5.47
N PRO A 115 -1.84 3.46 -4.60
CA PRO A 115 -0.88 4.29 -3.87
C PRO A 115 0.22 4.88 -4.76
N ILE A 116 0.35 4.42 -6.01
CA ILE A 116 1.27 5.01 -6.99
C ILE A 116 0.71 6.31 -7.52
N THR A 117 -0.51 6.26 -8.05
CA THR A 117 -1.12 7.40 -8.76
C THR A 117 -1.93 8.29 -7.83
N GLY A 118 -2.30 7.79 -6.66
CA GLY A 118 -3.27 8.44 -5.76
C GLY A 118 -4.72 8.33 -6.25
N THR A 119 -4.98 7.56 -7.30
CA THR A 119 -6.32 7.43 -7.89
C THR A 119 -7.20 6.55 -7.00
N GLU A 120 -8.40 7.02 -6.68
CA GLU A 120 -9.41 6.22 -5.98
C GLU A 120 -9.98 5.12 -6.88
N LEU A 121 -10.14 3.93 -6.31
CA LEU A 121 -10.62 2.73 -6.98
C LEU A 121 -11.97 2.32 -6.37
N SER A 122 -12.98 2.13 -7.23
CA SER A 122 -14.27 1.59 -6.81
C SER A 122 -14.21 0.06 -6.80
N LEU A 123 -13.90 -0.52 -5.64
CA LEU A 123 -13.76 -1.97 -5.46
C LEU A 123 -14.88 -2.54 -4.58
N ASN A 124 -15.40 -3.70 -4.96
CA ASN A 124 -16.28 -4.46 -4.07
C ASN A 124 -15.42 -5.41 -3.22
N VAL A 125 -15.69 -5.43 -1.92
CA VAL A 125 -14.98 -6.29 -0.97
C VAL A 125 -16.02 -7.08 -0.20
N ARG A 126 -15.86 -8.40 -0.23
CA ARG A 126 -16.73 -9.33 0.50
C ARG A 126 -15.92 -9.99 1.60
N ILE A 127 -16.43 -9.94 2.83
CA ILE A 127 -15.78 -10.52 4.01
C ILE A 127 -16.69 -11.64 4.54
N PRO A 128 -16.68 -12.85 3.94
CA PRO A 128 -17.57 -13.94 4.31
C PRO A 128 -17.02 -14.75 5.48
N LEU A 129 -16.55 -14.07 6.54
CA LEU A 129 -15.86 -14.70 7.66
C LEU A 129 -16.78 -14.77 8.88
N SER A 130 -16.79 -15.93 9.52
CA SER A 130 -17.40 -16.12 10.84
C SER A 130 -16.49 -15.62 11.96
N LEU A 131 -17.01 -15.59 13.19
CA LEU A 131 -16.18 -15.25 14.35
C LEU A 131 -15.04 -16.26 14.57
N GLU A 132 -15.29 -17.54 14.29
CA GLU A 132 -14.26 -18.59 14.33
C GLU A 132 -13.15 -18.34 13.32
N ASP A 133 -13.51 -17.97 12.09
CA ASP A 133 -12.53 -17.62 11.05
C ASP A 133 -11.67 -16.42 11.45
N VAL A 134 -12.31 -15.40 12.04
CA VAL A 134 -11.63 -14.20 12.54
C VAL A 134 -10.63 -14.57 13.64
N TYR A 135 -11.02 -15.38 14.62
CA TYR A 135 -10.11 -15.82 15.67
C TYR A 135 -8.96 -16.70 15.14
N ALA A 136 -9.20 -17.54 14.13
CA ALA A 136 -8.14 -18.28 13.45
C ALA A 136 -7.10 -17.33 12.80
N THR A 137 -7.50 -16.14 12.32
CA THR A 137 -6.55 -15.15 11.79
C THR A 137 -5.59 -14.62 12.86
N TYR A 138 -6.02 -14.53 14.13
CA TYR A 138 -5.20 -14.00 15.23
C TYR A 138 -4.04 -14.95 15.58
N ASN A 139 -4.25 -16.25 15.34
CA ASN A 139 -3.26 -17.31 15.55
C ASN A 139 -2.44 -17.62 14.29
N TYR A 140 -2.54 -16.80 13.23
CA TYR A 140 -1.88 -17.02 11.94
C TYR A 140 -2.31 -18.30 11.21
N GLU A 141 -3.44 -18.91 11.59
CA GLU A 141 -3.93 -20.15 10.97
C GLU A 141 -4.50 -19.90 9.56
N ARG A 142 -4.85 -18.65 9.24
CA ARG A 142 -5.33 -18.19 7.93
C ARG A 142 -4.25 -17.48 7.10
N TYR A 143 -2.99 -17.62 7.51
CA TYR A 143 -1.83 -17.14 6.77
C TYR A 143 -1.24 -18.28 5.92
N ASP A 144 -1.15 -18.05 4.62
CA ASP A 144 -0.53 -18.94 3.65
C ASP A 144 0.74 -18.29 3.06
N PRO A 145 1.94 -18.85 3.28
CA PRO A 145 3.19 -18.30 2.74
C PRO A 145 3.26 -18.35 1.20
N ILE A 146 2.63 -19.33 0.56
CA ILE A 146 2.58 -19.43 -0.92
C ILE A 146 1.71 -18.30 -1.47
N LYS A 147 0.57 -18.01 -0.84
CA LYS A 147 -0.26 -16.86 -1.21
C LYS A 147 0.46 -15.54 -0.98
N MET A 148 1.22 -15.41 0.10
CA MET A 148 2.05 -14.22 0.35
C MET A 148 3.09 -14.03 -0.77
N GLN A 149 3.77 -15.10 -1.18
CA GLN A 149 4.70 -15.05 -2.31
C GLN A 149 4.00 -14.58 -3.60
N GLN A 150 2.82 -15.11 -3.91
CA GLN A 150 2.04 -14.68 -5.08
C GLN A 150 1.66 -13.19 -5.02
N CYS A 151 1.33 -12.68 -3.84
CA CYS A 151 1.07 -11.24 -3.65
C CYS A 151 2.32 -10.40 -3.93
N LEU A 152 3.49 -10.84 -3.47
CA LEU A 152 4.76 -10.17 -3.74
C LEU A 152 5.11 -10.20 -5.23
N GLU A 153 4.94 -11.34 -5.90
CA GLU A 153 5.17 -11.50 -7.34
C GLU A 153 4.28 -10.59 -8.20
N ALA A 154 3.06 -10.30 -7.75
CA ALA A 154 2.16 -9.38 -8.44
C ALA A 154 2.54 -7.89 -8.30
N VAL A 155 3.29 -7.52 -7.26
CA VAL A 155 3.53 -6.12 -6.88
C VAL A 155 4.98 -5.69 -7.12
N ILE A 156 5.96 -6.55 -6.76
CA ILE A 156 7.39 -6.22 -6.84
C ILE A 156 7.82 -5.83 -8.26
N PRO A 157 7.47 -6.56 -9.34
CA PRO A 157 7.90 -6.19 -10.69
C PRO A 157 7.42 -4.79 -11.11
N VAL A 158 6.19 -4.44 -10.74
CA VAL A 158 5.61 -3.12 -11.00
C VAL A 158 6.37 -2.04 -10.24
N ALA A 159 6.62 -2.27 -8.94
CA ALA A 159 7.36 -1.34 -8.11
C ALA A 159 8.81 -1.14 -8.59
N LEU A 160 9.48 -2.21 -9.04
CA LEU A 160 10.84 -2.15 -9.59
C LEU A 160 10.89 -1.36 -10.90
N ALA A 161 10.01 -1.67 -11.86
CA ALA A 161 9.95 -0.96 -13.14
C ALA A 161 9.69 0.54 -12.95
N MET A 162 8.84 0.88 -11.98
CA MET A 162 8.60 2.26 -11.59
C MET A 162 9.78 2.95 -10.91
N SER A 163 10.45 2.24 -9.99
CA SER A 163 11.64 2.75 -9.33
C SER A 163 12.74 3.05 -10.35
N GLU A 164 12.93 2.15 -11.31
CA GLU A 164 13.85 2.31 -12.43
C GLU A 164 13.48 3.52 -13.30
N ALA A 165 12.21 3.66 -13.70
CA ALA A 165 11.76 4.80 -14.50
C ALA A 165 12.00 6.15 -13.78
N ARG A 166 11.66 6.24 -12.48
CA ARG A 166 11.89 7.45 -11.69
C ARG A 166 13.38 7.77 -11.54
N GLU A 167 14.20 6.75 -11.32
CA GLU A 167 15.64 6.94 -11.20
C GLU A 167 16.25 7.41 -12.52
N ARG A 168 15.86 6.80 -13.64
CA ARG A 168 16.26 7.24 -14.98
C ARG A 168 15.93 8.71 -15.20
N ASP A 169 14.69 9.12 -14.93
CA ASP A 169 14.21 10.48 -15.17
C ASP A 169 14.91 11.48 -14.24
N ARG A 170 15.17 11.10 -12.98
CA ARG A 170 15.94 11.89 -12.01
C ARG A 170 17.37 12.11 -12.49
N VAL A 171 18.08 11.03 -12.83
CA VAL A 171 19.48 11.09 -13.26
C VAL A 171 19.63 11.89 -14.56
N LEU A 172 18.69 11.74 -15.50
CA LEU A 172 18.66 12.54 -16.72
C LEU A 172 18.45 14.03 -16.42
N SER A 173 17.47 14.36 -15.58
CA SER A 173 17.19 15.76 -15.21
C SER A 173 18.41 16.41 -14.53
N GLU A 174 19.02 15.71 -13.58
CA GLU A 174 20.24 16.18 -12.91
C GLU A 174 21.42 16.34 -13.88
N ALA A 175 21.58 15.44 -14.85
CA ALA A 175 22.63 15.55 -15.87
C ALA A 175 22.44 16.77 -16.76
N VAL A 176 21.21 17.05 -17.18
CA VAL A 176 20.87 18.23 -17.99
C VAL A 176 21.07 19.51 -17.18
N GLU A 177 20.58 19.59 -15.95
CA GLU A 177 20.74 20.75 -15.08
C GLU A 177 22.23 21.03 -14.82
N PHE A 178 23.00 20.00 -14.46
CA PHE A 178 24.44 20.11 -14.27
C PHE A 178 25.14 20.61 -15.53
N ALA A 179 24.81 20.06 -16.70
CA ALA A 179 25.43 20.45 -17.95
C ALA A 179 25.14 21.91 -18.31
N PHE A 180 23.91 22.40 -18.13
CA PHE A 180 23.58 23.81 -18.35
C PHE A 180 24.29 24.75 -17.38
N GLN A 181 24.40 24.38 -16.10
CA GLN A 181 25.14 25.17 -15.11
C GLN A 181 26.65 25.26 -15.43
N ASN A 182 27.20 24.30 -16.18
CA ASN A 182 28.64 24.16 -16.39
C ASN A 182 29.08 24.32 -17.86
N CYS A 183 28.17 24.44 -18.83
CA CYS A 183 28.50 24.64 -20.23
C CYS A 183 28.93 26.08 -20.55
N GLY A 184 28.66 27.02 -19.64
CA GLY A 184 29.03 28.44 -19.77
C GLY A 184 28.08 29.25 -20.66
N ALA A 185 26.83 28.80 -20.82
CA ALA A 185 25.76 29.54 -21.47
C ALA A 185 24.89 30.26 -20.43
N ASN A 186 24.38 31.46 -20.77
CA ASN A 186 23.39 32.13 -19.93
C ASN A 186 21.97 31.69 -20.31
N LYS A 187 21.06 31.77 -19.33
CA LYS A 187 19.66 31.43 -19.56
C LYS A 187 19.03 32.36 -20.60
N GLY A 188 18.45 31.80 -21.65
CA GLY A 188 17.77 32.53 -22.72
C GLY A 188 18.63 32.87 -23.93
N GLU A 189 19.94 32.57 -23.89
CA GLU A 189 20.83 32.72 -25.05
C GLU A 189 20.79 31.50 -25.98
N ALA A 190 21.02 31.73 -27.27
CA ALA A 190 21.29 30.65 -28.20
C ALA A 190 22.66 30.02 -27.90
N LEU A 191 22.72 28.68 -27.86
CA LEU A 191 23.98 27.97 -27.63
C LEU A 191 24.90 28.13 -28.84
N THR A 192 26.16 28.45 -28.58
CA THR A 192 27.24 28.31 -29.57
C THR A 192 27.58 26.83 -29.78
N ASP A 193 28.17 26.48 -30.91
CA ASP A 193 28.64 25.11 -31.18
C ASP A 193 29.58 24.56 -30.09
N ALA A 194 30.43 25.43 -29.52
CA ALA A 194 31.35 25.05 -28.46
C ALA A 194 30.60 24.74 -27.15
N GLN A 195 29.62 25.57 -26.76
CA GLN A 195 28.78 25.32 -25.60
C GLN A 195 27.91 24.07 -25.80
N TYR A 196 27.39 23.85 -27.00
CA TYR A 196 26.62 22.65 -27.33
C TYR A 196 27.46 21.37 -27.19
N LYS A 197 28.66 21.32 -27.78
CA LYS A 197 29.57 20.17 -27.63
C LYS A 197 29.94 19.92 -26.17
N LYS A 198 30.21 20.99 -25.41
CA LYS A 198 30.54 20.89 -23.98
C LYS A 198 29.34 20.37 -23.18
N LEU A 199 28.13 20.83 -23.49
CA LEU A 199 26.88 20.37 -22.87
C LEU A 199 26.67 18.87 -23.10
N CYS A 200 26.76 18.39 -24.35
CA CYS A 200 26.63 16.96 -24.65
C CYS A 200 27.65 16.11 -23.89
N ARG A 201 28.91 16.57 -23.81
CA ARG A 201 29.96 15.88 -23.06
C ARG A 201 29.64 15.79 -21.56
N LEU A 202 29.22 16.90 -20.94
CA LEU A 202 28.90 16.94 -19.51
C LEU A 202 27.69 16.04 -19.17
N ILE A 203 26.67 16.00 -20.05
CA ILE A 203 25.54 15.07 -19.90
C ILE A 203 26.04 13.62 -19.94
N ALA A 204 26.83 13.25 -20.95
CA ALA A 204 27.34 11.88 -21.09
C ALA A 204 28.20 11.45 -19.90
N GLU A 205 29.12 12.33 -19.45
CA GLU A 205 29.95 12.09 -18.26
C GLU A 205 29.09 11.84 -17.01
N LYS A 206 28.01 12.62 -16.83
CA LYS A 206 27.12 12.49 -15.68
C LYS A 206 26.21 11.26 -15.74
N LEU A 207 25.82 10.83 -16.94
CA LEU A 207 24.99 9.63 -17.16
C LEU A 207 25.79 8.32 -17.09
N THR A 208 27.12 8.37 -17.33
CA THR A 208 27.97 7.17 -17.43
C THR A 208 27.83 6.20 -16.25
N PRO A 209 27.85 6.64 -14.96
CA PRO A 209 27.71 5.72 -13.83
C PRO A 209 26.37 4.98 -13.81
N TYR A 210 25.29 5.63 -14.26
CA TYR A 210 23.99 5.01 -14.39
C TYR A 210 24.01 3.98 -15.51
N LEU A 211 24.50 4.32 -16.70
CA LEU A 211 24.54 3.41 -17.86
C LEU A 211 25.37 2.15 -17.59
N LEU A 212 26.55 2.29 -16.99
CA LEU A 212 27.43 1.15 -16.68
C LEU A 212 26.84 0.18 -15.65
N ARG A 213 25.87 0.63 -14.83
CA ARG A 213 25.16 -0.22 -13.87
C ARG A 213 24.18 -1.19 -14.53
N TYR A 214 23.67 -0.87 -15.73
CA TYR A 214 22.69 -1.69 -16.45
C TYR A 214 23.30 -2.58 -17.56
N GLU A 215 24.61 -2.50 -17.79
CA GLU A 215 25.34 -3.38 -18.71
C GLU A 215 25.87 -4.68 -18.05
N ASN A 216 25.72 -4.83 -16.73
CA ASN A 216 26.11 -6.03 -15.96
C ASN A 216 24.90 -6.64 -15.24
#